data_AF-A0A8T0NII4-F1
#
_entry.id   AF-A0A8T0NII4-F1
#
_cell.length_a   1.000
_cell.length_b   1.000
_cell.length_c   1.000
_cell.angle_alpha   90.00
_cell.angle_beta   90.00
_cell.angle_gamma   90.00
#
_symmetry.space_group_name_H-M   'P 1'
#
loop_
_entity.id
_entity.type
_entity.pdbx_description
1 polymer ?
#
loop_
_entity_poly.entity_id
_entity_poly.type
_entity_poly.pdbx_seq_one_letter_code
_entity_poly.pdbx_strand_id
1 'polypeptide(L)'
;MTAPVALPNELEGVSHSARVELFRDSSCNTAKEVLAGLGNGQDSNAAGTNPGFRVGEIRFANGDIYSGTLLGNTPEGSGRHLWSDGCIYEGEWRRGMRHGQGKTRWPSGATYEGEYSGGYLYGEGTYTGPDNIIYRGRWKLNRKHGLGCQTYPNGDMFEGSWIQGEIQGHGKYTWANEDTYVGNMKSGKMSGKGTLTWKNGDSYEGNWLDGMMHGYGIYTWNECGYYVGTWTRGLKDGKGTLYPKGCRVPVNDEMYINNLRNRGVLPDIRRQNHNSRILHSASVDMGNMKVGMTRQSSDVSSKRNSAEQPPLKNVSLERRWSLEVAIEKFIGHESSESSGLESLENLSDSRLPILEREYMQGVLISEVVLDRSFSDSSKKAKRRQKKMVRDTKKPGETIIKGHRSYDLMLSLQLGIRYTVGKITPIQKREVRASDFGPRASFWMDFPKEGSRLTPSHSAEGFKWKDYCPMVFRNLREMFKIDAADYMISICGNSALRELSSPGKSGSVFFLSQDDRFMIKTLRKSEVQVLLRMLPNYYHHVRTYENTLITKFFGLHRVKPSSGQKFRFVVMGNMFCTELRIHRRFDLKGSSLGRSTDKIEIDENTTLKDLDLNYSFYLEPSWREALLKLKQTANF
;
A
#
# COMPACT_ATOMS: atom_id res chain seq x y z
N MET A 1 0.55 8.73 -8.16
CA MET A 1 -0.90 8.76 -8.43
C MET A 1 -1.63 8.04 -7.30
N THR A 2 -2.02 8.77 -6.26
CA THR A 2 -3.06 8.32 -5.32
C THR A 2 -4.40 8.44 -6.02
N ALA A 3 -5.30 7.47 -5.84
CA ALA A 3 -6.70 7.68 -6.20
C ALA A 3 -7.28 8.83 -5.32
N PRO A 4 -8.25 9.62 -5.80
CA PRO A 4 -9.03 10.49 -4.94
C PRO A 4 -9.61 9.64 -3.81
N VAL A 5 -9.26 9.96 -2.58
CA VAL A 5 -9.84 9.31 -1.43
C VAL A 5 -11.30 9.76 -1.38
N ALA A 6 -12.25 8.82 -1.52
CA ALA A 6 -13.64 9.09 -1.16
C ALA A 6 -13.61 9.57 0.29
N LEU A 7 -13.94 10.85 0.51
CA LEU A 7 -13.55 11.57 1.71
C LEU A 7 -13.93 10.76 2.94
N PRO A 8 -13.02 10.58 3.92
CA PRO A 8 -13.47 10.34 5.29
C PRO A 8 -14.48 11.42 5.68
N ASN A 9 -15.23 11.22 6.77
CA ASN A 9 -15.71 12.40 7.48
C ASN A 9 -14.46 13.12 8.01
N GLU A 10 -13.93 14.10 7.24
CA GLU A 10 -12.75 14.91 7.59
C GLU A 10 -13.11 15.96 8.65
N LEU A 11 -13.58 15.43 9.78
CA LEU A 11 -13.55 16.05 11.09
C LEU A 11 -12.38 15.47 11.90
N GLU A 12 -11.27 15.08 11.24
CA GLU A 12 -10.00 14.79 11.92
C GLU A 12 -9.37 16.11 12.40
N GLY A 13 -9.95 16.58 13.50
CA GLY A 13 -9.82 17.92 14.08
C GLY A 13 -10.83 18.16 15.20
N VAL A 14 -11.95 17.42 15.20
CA VAL A 14 -12.89 17.31 16.33
C VAL A 14 -12.66 15.98 17.07
N SER A 15 -12.89 15.97 18.37
CA SER A 15 -12.62 14.81 19.22
C SER A 15 -13.47 13.56 18.88
N HIS A 16 -13.10 12.40 19.43
CA HIS A 16 -13.85 11.15 19.27
C HIS A 16 -15.33 11.21 19.74
N SER A 17 -15.78 12.26 20.43
CA SER A 17 -17.21 12.49 20.70
C SER A 17 -18.05 12.70 19.43
N ALA A 18 -17.49 13.29 18.37
CA ALA A 18 -18.24 13.65 17.16
C ALA A 18 -18.67 12.46 16.29
N ARG A 19 -18.24 11.22 16.61
CA ARG A 19 -18.52 10.03 15.78
C ARG A 19 -19.88 9.36 16.03
N VAL A 20 -20.71 9.90 16.91
CA VAL A 20 -22.04 9.35 17.26
C VAL A 20 -23.16 10.40 17.23
N GLU A 21 -22.83 11.69 17.27
CA GLU A 21 -23.77 12.76 17.65
C GLU A 21 -24.50 13.41 16.46
N LEU A 22 -25.24 12.62 15.69
CA LEU A 22 -26.31 13.13 14.80
C LEU A 22 -27.57 13.57 15.58
N PHE A 23 -27.56 13.45 16.91
CA PHE A 23 -28.68 13.74 17.81
C PHE A 23 -28.16 14.46 19.07
N ARG A 24 -27.61 15.67 18.89
CA ARG A 24 -27.35 16.60 20.00
C ARG A 24 -28.18 17.88 19.98
N ASP A 25 -28.97 18.10 18.92
CA ASP A 25 -30.18 18.91 19.04
C ASP A 25 -31.14 18.19 20.01
N SER A 26 -31.53 18.92 21.06
CA SER A 26 -32.21 18.38 22.25
C SER A 26 -33.67 17.95 22.02
N SER A 27 -34.22 17.26 23.04
CA SER A 27 -35.66 16.97 23.26
C SER A 27 -36.39 16.13 22.20
N CYS A 28 -36.50 16.58 20.95
CA CYS A 28 -37.42 16.06 19.92
C CYS A 28 -37.26 14.55 19.56
N ASN A 29 -36.15 13.89 19.97
CA ASN A 29 -35.87 12.48 19.68
C ASN A 29 -35.72 11.57 20.91
N THR A 30 -35.94 12.05 22.14
CA THR A 30 -35.68 11.26 23.38
C THR A 30 -36.95 10.84 24.13
N ALA A 31 -37.64 9.84 23.57
CA ALA A 31 -38.43 8.85 24.31
C ALA A 31 -39.49 9.35 25.33
N LYS A 32 -40.49 10.13 24.90
CA LYS A 32 -41.83 10.22 25.54
C LYS A 32 -42.89 10.98 24.70
N GLU A 33 -43.19 10.56 23.47
CA GLU A 33 -44.29 11.19 22.72
C GLU A 33 -45.67 10.88 23.34
N VAL A 34 -46.35 11.93 23.81
CA VAL A 34 -47.76 12.05 24.24
C VAL A 34 -48.28 11.18 25.39
N LEU A 35 -47.76 9.97 25.62
CA LEU A 35 -48.41 8.95 26.47
C LEU A 35 -48.29 9.13 28.01
N ALA A 36 -47.99 10.33 28.51
CA ALA A 36 -47.83 10.60 29.95
C ALA A 36 -48.16 12.06 30.36
N GLY A 37 -49.40 12.51 30.11
CA GLY A 37 -49.84 13.89 30.41
C GLY A 37 -51.20 14.06 31.11
N LEU A 38 -51.95 12.98 31.38
CA LEU A 38 -53.26 13.02 32.05
C LEU A 38 -53.24 12.26 33.38
N GLY A 39 -52.60 12.86 34.38
CA GLY A 39 -52.66 12.41 35.77
C GLY A 39 -53.72 13.18 36.55
N ASN A 40 -54.81 12.49 36.93
CA ASN A 40 -55.83 12.83 37.93
C ASN A 40 -56.20 14.33 38.11
N GLY A 41 -57.33 14.74 37.51
CA GLY A 41 -57.88 16.10 37.60
C GLY A 41 -59.41 16.17 37.71
N GLN A 42 -59.97 15.51 38.73
CA GLN A 42 -61.39 15.53 39.16
C GLN A 42 -62.45 14.91 38.22
N ASP A 43 -63.46 14.29 38.84
CA ASP A 43 -64.65 13.76 38.18
C ASP A 43 -65.66 14.86 37.82
N SER A 44 -66.25 14.77 36.62
CA SER A 44 -67.58 15.32 36.35
C SER A 44 -68.30 14.46 35.31
N ASN A 45 -69.46 13.91 35.68
CA ASN A 45 -70.23 12.97 34.85
C ASN A 45 -70.61 13.56 33.47
N ALA A 46 -70.32 12.81 32.40
CA ALA A 46 -71.00 12.97 31.11
C ALA A 46 -71.18 11.59 30.45
N ALA A 47 -72.33 11.40 29.78
CA ALA A 47 -72.75 10.12 29.22
C ALA A 47 -71.88 9.64 28.05
N GLY A 48 -72.00 8.36 27.70
CA GLY A 48 -71.20 7.71 26.67
C GLY A 48 -71.35 8.32 25.28
N THR A 49 -70.40 9.19 24.90
CA THR A 49 -70.12 9.54 23.51
C THR A 49 -69.04 8.62 22.95
N ASN A 50 -69.24 8.09 21.74
CA ASN A 50 -68.10 7.62 20.93
C ASN A 50 -67.03 8.73 20.89
N PRO A 51 -65.73 8.42 20.98
CA PRO A 51 -64.69 9.43 20.82
C PRO A 51 -64.76 9.96 19.39
N GLY A 52 -65.41 11.11 19.21
CA GLY A 52 -65.55 11.75 17.92
C GLY A 52 -64.24 12.37 17.46
N PHE A 53 -64.02 12.35 16.15
CA PHE A 53 -63.01 13.19 15.53
C PHE A 53 -63.45 14.66 15.65
N ARG A 54 -62.60 15.49 16.25
CA ARG A 54 -62.78 16.95 16.34
C ARG A 54 -61.50 17.66 15.95
N VAL A 55 -61.60 18.86 15.40
CA VAL A 55 -60.44 19.73 15.17
C VAL A 55 -60.32 20.69 16.36
N GLY A 56 -59.10 20.91 16.87
CA GLY A 56 -58.87 21.81 18.00
C GLY A 56 -57.40 22.10 18.27
N GLU A 57 -57.17 23.00 19.23
CA GLU A 57 -55.85 23.32 19.76
C GLU A 57 -55.70 22.71 21.18
N ILE A 58 -54.53 22.13 21.46
CA ILE A 58 -54.12 21.68 22.79
C ILE A 58 -52.82 22.42 23.15
N ARG A 59 -52.81 23.07 24.31
CA ARG A 59 -51.60 23.63 24.93
C ARG A 59 -51.21 22.73 26.10
N PHE A 60 -50.00 22.18 26.06
CA PHE A 60 -49.49 21.27 27.07
C PHE A 60 -48.77 22.03 28.19
N ALA A 61 -48.70 21.44 29.39
CA ALA A 61 -48.13 22.09 30.57
C ALA A 61 -46.62 22.36 30.49
N ASN A 62 -45.92 21.77 29.53
CA ASN A 62 -44.51 22.03 29.20
C ASN A 62 -44.31 23.19 28.19
N GLY A 63 -45.39 23.77 27.67
CA GLY A 63 -45.35 24.84 26.67
C GLY A 63 -45.50 24.38 25.21
N ASP A 64 -45.58 23.07 24.95
CA ASP A 64 -45.86 22.56 23.59
C ASP A 64 -47.29 22.96 23.14
N ILE A 65 -47.47 23.15 21.83
CA ILE A 65 -48.76 23.51 21.22
C ILE A 65 -49.06 22.57 20.06
N TYR A 66 -50.18 21.85 20.15
CA TYR A 66 -50.74 21.07 19.04
C TYR A 66 -51.99 21.76 18.47
N SER A 67 -52.15 21.76 17.15
CA SER A 67 -53.34 22.23 16.44
C SER A 67 -53.68 21.27 15.30
N GLY A 68 -54.81 20.58 15.35
CA GLY A 68 -55.17 19.56 14.36
C GLY A 68 -56.34 18.68 14.78
N THR A 69 -56.45 17.52 14.14
CA THR A 69 -57.51 16.54 14.40
C THR A 69 -57.20 15.67 15.62
N LEU A 70 -58.21 15.50 16.48
CA LEU A 70 -58.14 14.81 17.75
C LEU A 70 -59.20 13.70 17.81
N LEU A 71 -58.80 12.52 18.26
CA LEU A 71 -59.70 11.47 18.73
C LEU A 71 -59.84 11.64 20.25
N GLY A 72 -60.90 12.34 20.68
CA GLY A 72 -61.04 12.79 22.07
C GLY A 72 -59.98 13.85 22.44
N ASN A 73 -58.97 13.45 23.22
CA ASN A 73 -57.82 14.30 23.61
C ASN A 73 -56.50 13.88 22.93
N THR A 74 -56.51 12.89 22.04
CA THR A 74 -55.30 12.30 21.44
C THR A 74 -55.17 12.72 19.97
N PRO A 75 -54.00 13.22 19.51
CA PRO A 75 -53.74 13.48 18.09
C PRO A 75 -53.96 12.25 17.20
N GLU A 76 -54.81 12.40 16.18
CA GLU A 76 -55.19 11.35 15.22
C GLU A 76 -55.66 11.98 13.91
N GLY A 77 -55.09 11.57 12.76
CA GLY A 77 -55.26 12.27 11.49
C GLY A 77 -54.29 13.47 11.37
N SER A 78 -54.59 14.45 10.50
CA SER A 78 -53.66 15.55 10.21
C SER A 78 -53.57 16.59 11.33
N GLY A 79 -52.36 17.07 11.63
CA GLY A 79 -52.16 18.15 12.59
C GLY A 79 -50.72 18.67 12.67
N ARG A 80 -50.59 19.85 13.27
CA ARG A 80 -49.34 20.56 13.52
C ARG A 80 -49.00 20.53 15.00
N HIS A 81 -47.73 20.34 15.32
CA HIS A 81 -47.18 20.44 16.68
C HIS A 81 -45.97 21.36 16.68
N LEU A 82 -45.91 22.26 17.65
CA LEU A 82 -44.79 23.14 17.96
C LEU A 82 -44.30 22.76 19.36
N TRP A 83 -43.07 22.26 19.45
CA TRP A 83 -42.43 21.97 20.72
C TRP A 83 -41.87 23.23 21.37
N SER A 84 -41.75 23.22 22.69
CA SER A 84 -41.15 24.29 23.49
C SER A 84 -39.69 24.60 23.13
N ASP A 85 -38.98 23.68 22.46
CA ASP A 85 -37.63 23.89 21.93
C ASP A 85 -37.60 24.63 20.58
N GLY A 86 -38.76 24.90 19.97
CA GLY A 86 -38.91 25.56 18.67
C GLY A 86 -38.99 24.60 17.48
N CYS A 87 -38.88 23.29 17.69
CA CYS A 87 -39.12 22.30 16.64
C CYS A 87 -40.60 22.32 16.21
N ILE A 88 -40.87 22.11 14.91
CA ILE A 88 -42.20 22.07 14.33
C ILE A 88 -42.39 20.78 13.53
N TYR A 89 -43.48 20.04 13.78
CA TYR A 89 -43.96 18.97 12.91
C TYR A 89 -45.32 19.33 12.31
N GLU A 90 -45.51 19.09 11.02
CA GLU A 90 -46.74 19.28 10.26
C GLU A 90 -47.01 17.99 9.45
N GLY A 91 -48.00 17.18 9.82
CA GLY A 91 -48.22 15.86 9.19
C GLY A 91 -49.34 15.02 9.81
N GLU A 92 -49.33 13.72 9.53
CA GLU A 92 -50.29 12.75 10.06
C GLU A 92 -49.94 12.24 11.46
N TRP A 93 -50.97 11.93 12.24
CA TRP A 93 -50.87 11.41 13.60
C TRP A 93 -51.67 10.12 13.74
N ARG A 94 -51.14 9.18 14.53
CA ARG A 94 -51.85 7.95 14.91
C ARG A 94 -51.56 7.63 16.37
N ARG A 95 -52.60 7.59 17.20
CA ARG A 95 -52.55 7.33 18.64
C ARG A 95 -51.56 8.24 19.37
N GLY A 96 -51.51 9.52 19.01
CA GLY A 96 -50.62 10.52 19.61
C GLY A 96 -49.16 10.49 19.13
N MET A 97 -48.79 9.59 18.22
CA MET A 97 -47.45 9.53 17.62
C MET A 97 -47.46 10.08 16.19
N ARG A 98 -46.33 10.65 15.75
CA ARG A 98 -46.11 11.02 14.34
C ARG A 98 -46.21 9.78 13.45
N HIS A 99 -46.96 9.89 12.35
CA HIS A 99 -47.20 8.80 11.41
C HIS A 99 -47.39 9.31 9.97
N GLY A 100 -47.70 8.41 9.03
CA GLY A 100 -48.05 8.75 7.65
C GLY A 100 -47.02 9.66 6.97
N GLN A 101 -47.48 10.62 6.18
CA GLN A 101 -46.64 11.69 5.63
C GLN A 101 -46.54 12.87 6.61
N GLY A 102 -45.37 13.51 6.67
CA GLY A 102 -45.19 14.73 7.43
C GLY A 102 -43.88 15.48 7.18
N LYS A 103 -43.78 16.66 7.77
CA LYS A 103 -42.65 17.58 7.66
C LYS A 103 -42.18 18.02 9.03
N THR A 104 -40.93 17.76 9.39
CA THR A 104 -40.29 18.33 10.59
C THR A 104 -39.36 19.48 10.17
N ARG A 105 -39.34 20.57 10.94
CA ARG A 105 -38.36 21.65 10.88
C ARG A 105 -37.77 21.84 12.27
N TRP A 106 -36.45 21.73 12.40
CA TRP A 106 -35.73 21.84 13.67
C TRP A 106 -35.19 23.27 13.88
N PRO A 107 -34.92 23.70 15.14
CA PRO A 107 -34.40 25.03 15.46
C PRO A 107 -33.06 25.36 14.77
N SER A 108 -32.26 24.34 14.49
CA SER A 108 -31.00 24.43 13.73
C SER A 108 -31.18 24.78 12.24
N GLY A 109 -32.41 24.89 11.74
CA GLY A 109 -32.72 25.10 10.32
C GLY A 109 -32.78 23.81 9.50
N ALA A 110 -32.42 22.67 10.08
CA ALA A 110 -32.59 21.36 9.45
C ALA A 110 -34.08 21.06 9.18
N THR A 111 -34.36 20.30 8.11
CA THR A 111 -35.72 19.88 7.75
C THR A 111 -35.77 18.43 7.30
N TYR A 112 -36.91 17.77 7.50
CA TYR A 112 -37.25 16.47 6.94
C TYR A 112 -38.66 16.51 6.35
N GLU A 113 -38.88 15.89 5.21
CA GLU A 113 -40.19 15.72 4.56
C GLU A 113 -40.32 14.30 4.00
N GLY A 114 -41.31 13.54 4.46
CA GLY A 114 -41.50 12.12 4.09
C GLY A 114 -42.26 11.31 5.15
N GLU A 115 -42.04 10.00 5.15
CA GLU A 115 -42.79 9.05 5.99
C GLU A 115 -42.37 8.99 7.47
N TYR A 116 -43.34 8.73 8.35
CA TYR A 116 -43.17 8.52 9.79
C TYR A 116 -43.88 7.25 10.27
N SER A 117 -43.29 6.55 11.25
CA SER A 117 -43.90 5.38 11.87
C SER A 117 -43.57 5.31 13.37
N GLY A 118 -44.61 5.48 14.20
CA GLY A 118 -44.49 5.40 15.66
C GLY A 118 -43.57 6.47 16.27
N GLY A 119 -43.61 7.70 15.74
CA GLY A 119 -42.74 8.81 16.15
C GLY A 119 -41.42 8.89 15.37
N TYR A 120 -40.98 7.80 14.73
CA TYR A 120 -39.69 7.74 14.03
C TYR A 120 -39.79 8.07 12.54
N LEU A 121 -38.72 8.63 11.97
CA LEU A 121 -38.51 8.71 10.52
C LEU A 121 -38.46 7.27 9.94
N TYR A 122 -39.26 7.03 8.91
CA TYR A 122 -39.46 5.72 8.30
C TYR A 122 -39.65 5.86 6.78
N GLY A 123 -39.86 4.75 6.06
CA GLY A 123 -40.31 4.76 4.67
C GLY A 123 -39.36 5.51 3.74
N GLU A 124 -39.87 6.30 2.81
CA GLU A 124 -39.09 7.22 1.98
C GLU A 124 -39.23 8.69 2.44
N GLY A 125 -38.12 9.44 2.40
CA GLY A 125 -38.08 10.82 2.87
C GLY A 125 -36.82 11.59 2.49
N THR A 126 -36.96 12.91 2.43
CA THR A 126 -35.88 13.86 2.14
C THR A 126 -35.52 14.64 3.40
N TYR A 127 -34.23 14.65 3.76
CA TYR A 127 -33.65 15.45 4.84
C TYR A 127 -32.71 16.50 4.24
N THR A 128 -32.80 17.74 4.71
CA THR A 128 -31.85 18.82 4.43
C THR A 128 -31.27 19.28 5.76
N GLY A 129 -29.97 19.06 5.97
CA GLY A 129 -29.25 19.50 7.16
C GLY A 129 -28.86 20.98 7.11
N PRO A 130 -28.40 21.55 8.24
CA PRO A 130 -28.05 22.96 8.34
C PRO A 130 -26.86 23.33 7.45
N ASP A 131 -25.94 22.39 7.25
CA ASP A 131 -24.75 22.55 6.41
C ASP A 131 -25.06 22.50 4.89
N ASN A 132 -26.33 22.42 4.49
CA ASN A 132 -26.81 22.13 3.12
C ASN A 132 -26.51 20.69 2.64
N ILE A 133 -26.21 19.74 3.53
CA ILE A 133 -26.19 18.31 3.21
C ILE A 133 -27.64 17.85 2.94
N ILE A 134 -27.91 17.32 1.75
CA ILE A 134 -29.24 16.80 1.37
C ILE A 134 -29.17 15.28 1.25
N TYR A 135 -30.10 14.57 1.90
CA TYR A 135 -30.31 13.13 1.70
C TYR A 135 -31.74 12.86 1.24
N ARG A 136 -31.91 12.13 0.14
CA ARG A 136 -33.21 11.61 -0.34
C ARG A 136 -33.12 10.09 -0.43
N GLY A 137 -33.92 9.38 0.34
CA GLY A 137 -33.88 7.92 0.33
C GLY A 137 -34.74 7.29 1.41
N ARG A 138 -34.45 6.02 1.71
CA ARG A 138 -35.19 5.25 2.71
C ARG A 138 -34.66 5.44 4.14
N TRP A 139 -35.59 5.38 5.09
CA TRP A 139 -35.36 5.59 6.51
C TRP A 139 -35.92 4.45 7.35
N LYS A 140 -35.26 4.17 8.47
CA LYS A 140 -35.72 3.22 9.49
C LYS A 140 -35.21 3.63 10.85
N LEU A 141 -36.12 3.92 11.79
CA LEU A 141 -35.82 4.28 13.17
C LEU A 141 -34.81 5.46 13.25
N ASN A 142 -35.16 6.57 12.60
CA ASN A 142 -34.35 7.80 12.50
C ASN A 142 -32.99 7.65 11.79
N ARG A 143 -32.72 6.51 11.13
CA ARG A 143 -31.45 6.26 10.42
C ARG A 143 -31.67 5.99 8.94
N LYS A 144 -30.76 6.49 8.11
CA LYS A 144 -30.65 6.22 6.67
C LYS A 144 -30.48 4.70 6.45
N HIS A 145 -31.32 4.08 5.63
CA HIS A 145 -31.34 2.64 5.46
C HIS A 145 -32.00 2.20 4.16
N GLY A 146 -31.45 1.21 3.45
CA GLY A 146 -31.93 0.82 2.13
C GLY A 146 -31.26 1.66 1.04
N LEU A 147 -31.98 2.03 -0.01
CA LEU A 147 -31.45 2.89 -1.08
C LEU A 147 -31.61 4.38 -0.74
N GLY A 148 -30.62 5.19 -1.10
CA GLY A 148 -30.71 6.65 -0.99
C GLY A 148 -29.55 7.39 -1.63
N CYS A 149 -29.84 8.60 -2.08
CA CYS A 149 -28.89 9.57 -2.62
C CYS A 149 -28.57 10.64 -1.57
N GLN A 150 -27.31 11.03 -1.45
CA GLN A 150 -26.83 12.15 -0.64
C GLN A 150 -26.02 13.11 -1.50
N THR A 151 -26.39 14.39 -1.48
CA THR A 151 -25.61 15.50 -2.04
C THR A 151 -24.90 16.23 -0.90
N TYR A 152 -23.62 16.52 -1.11
CA TYR A 152 -22.76 17.21 -0.15
C TYR A 152 -22.55 18.68 -0.56
N PRO A 153 -22.18 19.58 0.36
CA PRO A 153 -22.11 21.03 0.09
C PRO A 153 -20.97 21.43 -0.84
N ASN A 154 -19.97 20.55 -1.02
CA ASN A 154 -18.88 20.71 -1.98
C ASN A 154 -19.29 20.35 -3.43
N GLY A 155 -20.47 19.78 -3.65
CA GLY A 155 -20.95 19.29 -4.95
C GLY A 155 -20.76 17.78 -5.16
N ASP A 156 -20.16 17.04 -4.22
CA ASP A 156 -20.10 15.58 -4.30
C ASP A 156 -21.50 14.96 -4.14
N MET A 157 -21.70 13.77 -4.72
CA MET A 157 -22.94 13.03 -4.64
C MET A 157 -22.68 11.53 -4.48
N PHE A 158 -23.31 10.89 -3.49
CA PHE A 158 -23.32 9.44 -3.32
C PHE A 158 -24.74 8.87 -3.49
N GLU A 159 -24.90 7.89 -4.36
CA GLU A 159 -26.15 7.16 -4.61
C GLU A 159 -25.94 5.67 -4.35
N GLY A 160 -26.67 5.07 -3.41
CA GLY A 160 -26.51 3.64 -3.17
C GLY A 160 -27.13 3.12 -1.88
N SER A 161 -26.55 2.03 -1.38
CA SER A 161 -27.02 1.27 -0.21
C SER A 161 -26.52 1.84 1.13
N TRP A 162 -27.44 1.91 2.10
CA TRP A 162 -27.26 2.42 3.45
C TRP A 162 -27.72 1.40 4.50
N ILE A 163 -26.97 1.26 5.59
CA ILE A 163 -27.32 0.41 6.74
C ILE A 163 -27.08 1.19 8.03
N GLN A 164 -28.15 1.43 8.79
CA GLN A 164 -28.13 2.11 10.10
C GLN A 164 -27.39 3.46 10.12
N GLY A 165 -27.42 4.22 9.02
CA GLY A 165 -26.71 5.50 8.86
C GLY A 165 -25.38 5.43 8.11
N GLU A 166 -24.78 4.24 7.96
CA GLU A 166 -23.53 4.06 7.21
C GLU A 166 -23.78 3.69 5.74
N ILE A 167 -22.88 4.15 4.85
CA ILE A 167 -22.79 3.66 3.47
C ILE A 167 -22.22 2.22 3.49
N GLN A 168 -23.00 1.26 3.01
CA GLN A 168 -22.70 -0.18 3.05
C GLN A 168 -23.35 -0.90 1.87
N GLY A 169 -22.58 -1.61 1.04
CA GLY A 169 -23.11 -2.41 -0.07
C GLY A 169 -22.69 -1.90 -1.44
N HIS A 170 -23.61 -1.77 -2.39
CA HIS A 170 -23.33 -1.19 -3.71
C HIS A 170 -23.69 0.29 -3.77
N GLY A 171 -22.94 1.06 -4.56
CA GLY A 171 -23.27 2.46 -4.83
C GLY A 171 -22.37 3.11 -5.87
N LYS A 172 -22.76 4.32 -6.25
CA LYS A 172 -22.06 5.26 -7.11
C LYS A 172 -21.64 6.48 -6.27
N TYR A 173 -20.39 6.90 -6.38
CA TYR A 173 -19.93 8.20 -5.85
C TYR A 173 -19.49 9.03 -7.06
N THR A 174 -20.02 10.23 -7.22
CA THR A 174 -19.55 11.22 -8.19
C THR A 174 -19.01 12.41 -7.40
N TRP A 175 -17.76 12.77 -7.65
CA TRP A 175 -17.12 13.93 -7.02
C TRP A 175 -17.45 15.21 -7.78
N ALA A 176 -17.33 16.36 -7.12
CA ALA A 176 -17.52 17.68 -7.71
C ALA A 176 -16.58 18.01 -8.89
N ASN A 177 -15.49 17.26 -9.05
CA ASN A 177 -14.57 17.33 -10.20
C ASN A 177 -14.97 16.41 -11.37
N GLU A 178 -16.16 15.82 -11.34
CA GLU A 178 -16.72 14.82 -12.28
C GLU A 178 -16.07 13.42 -12.27
N ASP A 179 -15.06 13.16 -11.43
CA ASP A 179 -14.62 11.77 -11.18
C ASP A 179 -15.82 10.94 -10.69
N THR A 180 -15.89 9.66 -11.04
CA THR A 180 -17.03 8.79 -10.71
C THR A 180 -16.59 7.36 -10.41
N TYR A 181 -16.92 6.88 -9.21
CA TYR A 181 -16.80 5.49 -8.79
C TYR A 181 -18.15 4.76 -8.89
N VAL A 182 -18.16 3.53 -9.39
CA VAL A 182 -19.31 2.61 -9.34
C VAL A 182 -18.85 1.24 -8.85
N GLY A 183 -19.29 0.82 -7.67
CA GLY A 183 -18.79 -0.42 -7.08
C GLY A 183 -19.37 -0.77 -5.71
N ASN A 184 -18.57 -1.50 -4.93
CA ASN A 184 -18.85 -1.85 -3.55
C ASN A 184 -18.22 -0.82 -2.59
N MET A 185 -18.95 -0.52 -1.52
CA MET A 185 -18.59 0.42 -0.46
C MET A 185 -18.74 -0.24 0.91
N LYS A 186 -17.87 0.11 1.85
CA LYS A 186 -17.93 -0.33 3.24
C LYS A 186 -17.54 0.82 4.17
N SER A 187 -18.44 1.19 5.09
CA SER A 187 -18.27 2.30 6.05
C SER A 187 -17.74 3.58 5.37
N GLY A 188 -18.34 3.96 4.23
CA GLY A 188 -17.97 5.13 3.44
C GLY A 188 -16.78 4.99 2.48
N LYS A 189 -16.03 3.87 2.51
CA LYS A 189 -14.83 3.67 1.67
C LYS A 189 -15.05 2.68 0.53
N MET A 190 -14.41 2.94 -0.61
CA MET A 190 -14.33 2.00 -1.75
C MET A 190 -13.70 0.68 -1.28
N SER A 191 -14.42 -0.44 -1.42
CA SER A 191 -14.03 -1.72 -0.82
C SER A 191 -14.73 -2.87 -1.53
N GLY A 192 -13.99 -3.90 -1.96
CA GLY A 192 -14.52 -4.97 -2.81
C GLY A 192 -14.33 -4.64 -4.29
N LYS A 193 -15.32 -4.89 -5.15
CA LYS A 193 -15.18 -4.66 -6.60
C LYS A 193 -15.74 -3.31 -7.00
N GLY A 194 -15.06 -2.61 -7.91
CA GLY A 194 -15.57 -1.37 -8.46
C GLY A 194 -14.73 -0.81 -9.59
N THR A 195 -15.36 0.12 -10.30
CA THR A 195 -14.75 0.89 -11.39
C THR A 195 -14.66 2.34 -10.95
N LEU A 196 -13.46 2.93 -10.95
CA LEU A 196 -13.27 4.39 -10.87
C LEU A 196 -12.98 4.90 -12.27
N THR A 197 -13.69 5.93 -12.70
CA THR A 197 -13.41 6.70 -13.92
C THR A 197 -13.07 8.13 -13.51
N TRP A 198 -11.99 8.65 -14.05
CA TRP A 198 -11.53 10.02 -13.80
C TRP A 198 -12.03 10.97 -14.90
N LYS A 199 -12.18 12.27 -14.60
CA LYS A 199 -12.58 13.30 -15.59
C LYS A 199 -11.64 13.38 -16.80
N ASN A 200 -10.36 13.01 -16.64
CA ASN A 200 -9.41 12.93 -17.75
C ASN A 200 -9.66 11.75 -18.71
N GLY A 201 -10.64 10.88 -18.42
CA GLY A 201 -11.01 9.68 -19.18
C GLY A 201 -10.23 8.41 -18.82
N ASP A 202 -9.25 8.47 -17.91
CA ASP A 202 -8.63 7.28 -17.36
C ASP A 202 -9.66 6.48 -16.53
N SER A 203 -9.43 5.19 -16.34
CA SER A 203 -10.25 4.36 -15.45
C SER A 203 -9.49 3.19 -14.83
N TYR A 204 -9.93 2.74 -13.66
CA TYR A 204 -9.49 1.50 -13.03
C TYR A 204 -10.70 0.59 -12.74
N GLU A 205 -10.75 -0.56 -13.39
CA GLU A 205 -11.70 -1.66 -13.17
C GLU A 205 -11.01 -2.74 -12.34
N GLY A 206 -11.42 -2.97 -11.08
CA GLY A 206 -10.73 -3.97 -10.26
C GLY A 206 -11.25 -4.12 -8.84
N ASN A 207 -10.36 -4.59 -7.96
CA ASN A 207 -10.64 -4.73 -6.54
C ASN A 207 -10.05 -3.54 -5.74
N TRP A 208 -10.64 -3.31 -4.57
CA TRP A 208 -10.45 -2.13 -3.72
C TRP A 208 -10.40 -2.54 -2.25
N LEU A 209 -9.55 -1.86 -1.48
CA LEU A 209 -9.41 -2.04 -0.03
C LEU A 209 -9.19 -0.68 0.63
N ASP A 210 -10.07 -0.30 1.55
CA ASP A 210 -10.02 0.94 2.35
C ASP A 210 -9.78 2.23 1.54
N GLY A 211 -10.39 2.33 0.34
CA GLY A 211 -10.25 3.47 -0.56
C GLY A 211 -9.12 3.36 -1.60
N MET A 212 -8.32 2.28 -1.58
CA MET A 212 -7.16 2.10 -2.46
C MET A 212 -7.34 0.93 -3.43
N MET A 213 -6.80 1.06 -4.65
CA MET A 213 -6.70 -0.05 -5.62
C MET A 213 -5.92 -1.22 -4.99
N HIS A 214 -6.45 -2.43 -5.09
CA HIS A 214 -5.90 -3.61 -4.42
C HIS A 214 -6.24 -4.90 -5.20
N GLY A 215 -5.47 -5.96 -5.02
CA GLY A 215 -5.71 -7.24 -5.69
C GLY A 215 -5.57 -7.13 -7.21
N TYR A 216 -6.39 -7.89 -7.96
CA TYR A 216 -6.34 -7.89 -9.42
C TYR A 216 -7.19 -6.75 -10.00
N GLY A 217 -6.75 -6.17 -11.12
CA GLY A 217 -7.46 -5.10 -11.83
C GLY A 217 -6.96 -4.83 -13.25
N ILE A 218 -7.56 -3.81 -13.86
CA ILE A 218 -7.21 -3.20 -15.14
C ILE A 218 -7.17 -1.69 -14.94
N TYR A 219 -6.07 -1.03 -15.29
CA TYR A 219 -6.03 0.42 -15.44
C TYR A 219 -5.99 0.76 -16.94
N THR A 220 -6.91 1.59 -17.40
CA THR A 220 -7.01 2.09 -18.78
C THR A 220 -6.68 3.57 -18.79
N TRP A 221 -5.81 3.99 -19.71
CA TRP A 221 -5.55 5.41 -20.00
C TRP A 221 -6.45 5.87 -21.14
N ASN A 222 -7.00 7.08 -21.03
CA ASN A 222 -7.98 7.62 -21.99
C ASN A 222 -7.50 7.49 -23.46
N GLU A 223 -6.27 7.93 -23.72
CA GLU A 223 -5.67 7.92 -25.05
C GLU A 223 -4.94 6.62 -25.40
N CYS A 224 -5.70 5.52 -25.38
CA CYS A 224 -5.31 4.21 -25.90
C CYS A 224 -4.10 3.58 -25.17
N GLY A 225 -4.36 2.97 -24.03
CA GLY A 225 -3.47 1.98 -23.43
C GLY A 225 -4.10 1.38 -22.20
N TYR A 226 -3.72 0.17 -21.82
CA TYR A 226 -4.17 -0.40 -20.54
C TYR A 226 -3.17 -1.39 -19.96
N TYR A 227 -3.14 -1.47 -18.63
CA TYR A 227 -2.33 -2.40 -17.86
C TYR A 227 -3.24 -3.31 -17.05
N VAL A 228 -3.14 -4.61 -17.29
CA VAL A 228 -3.85 -5.68 -16.58
C VAL A 228 -2.89 -6.30 -15.59
N GLY A 229 -3.21 -6.41 -14.30
CA GLY A 229 -2.22 -6.89 -13.33
C GLY A 229 -2.71 -6.93 -11.89
N THR A 230 -1.76 -6.73 -10.97
CA THR A 230 -1.99 -6.78 -9.52
C THR A 230 -1.53 -5.50 -8.82
N TRP A 231 -2.22 -5.13 -7.74
CA TRP A 231 -2.03 -3.91 -6.95
C TRP A 231 -2.04 -4.20 -5.45
N THR A 232 -1.23 -3.44 -4.72
CA THR A 232 -1.23 -3.38 -3.25
C THR A 232 -1.28 -1.91 -2.83
N ARG A 233 -2.38 -1.51 -2.17
CA ARG A 233 -2.55 -0.20 -1.53
C ARG A 233 -2.31 0.99 -2.48
N GLY A 234 -2.89 0.90 -3.68
CA GLY A 234 -2.79 1.92 -4.73
C GLY A 234 -1.60 1.75 -5.67
N LEU A 235 -0.62 0.90 -5.34
CA LEU A 235 0.61 0.71 -6.09
C LEU A 235 0.56 -0.59 -6.89
N LYS A 236 1.11 -0.61 -8.11
CA LYS A 236 1.25 -1.85 -8.92
C LYS A 236 2.22 -2.79 -8.21
N ASP A 237 1.84 -4.04 -8.02
CA ASP A 237 2.54 -4.97 -7.12
C ASP A 237 2.27 -6.41 -7.56
N GLY A 238 3.29 -7.12 -8.01
CA GLY A 238 3.18 -8.38 -8.74
C GLY A 238 3.25 -8.22 -10.27
N LYS A 239 2.87 -9.29 -10.98
CA LYS A 239 2.91 -9.34 -12.45
C LYS A 239 1.67 -8.73 -13.10
N GLY A 240 1.88 -8.20 -14.29
CA GLY A 240 0.82 -7.80 -15.22
C GLY A 240 1.33 -7.58 -16.64
N THR A 241 0.43 -7.24 -17.55
CA THR A 241 0.71 -6.99 -18.97
C THR A 241 0.30 -5.57 -19.32
N LEU A 242 1.19 -4.81 -19.96
CA LEU A 242 0.90 -3.50 -20.54
C LEU A 242 0.68 -3.65 -22.06
N TYR A 243 -0.40 -3.05 -22.53
CA TYR A 243 -0.78 -2.94 -23.94
C TYR A 243 -0.64 -1.47 -24.37
N PRO A 244 0.35 -1.12 -25.23
CA PRO A 244 0.61 0.28 -25.61
C PRO A 244 -0.37 0.87 -26.66
N LYS A 245 -0.17 2.15 -26.98
CA LYS A 245 -0.98 2.93 -27.94
C LYS A 245 -0.99 2.30 -29.34
N GLY A 246 -2.19 2.20 -29.92
CA GLY A 246 -2.46 1.56 -31.21
C GLY A 246 -2.66 0.04 -31.15
N CYS A 247 -2.22 -0.64 -30.08
CA CYS A 247 -2.24 -2.10 -30.02
C CYS A 247 -3.63 -2.64 -29.67
N ARG A 248 -4.32 -3.23 -30.66
CA ARG A 248 -5.53 -4.03 -30.42
C ARG A 248 -5.23 -5.16 -29.43
N VAL A 249 -6.17 -5.42 -28.54
CA VAL A 249 -6.11 -6.59 -27.65
C VAL A 249 -6.04 -7.87 -28.51
N PRO A 250 -5.06 -8.77 -28.30
CA PRO A 250 -5.12 -10.08 -28.92
C PRO A 250 -6.37 -10.83 -28.44
N VAL A 251 -7.12 -11.45 -29.35
CA VAL A 251 -8.40 -12.10 -29.02
C VAL A 251 -8.29 -13.11 -27.85
N ASN A 252 -7.15 -13.80 -27.73
CA ASN A 252 -6.85 -14.70 -26.61
C ASN A 252 -6.72 -13.98 -25.25
N ASP A 253 -6.15 -12.78 -25.25
CA ASP A 253 -5.96 -11.95 -24.06
C ASP A 253 -7.28 -11.24 -23.70
N GLU A 254 -8.11 -10.86 -24.69
CA GLU A 254 -9.48 -10.38 -24.48
C GLU A 254 -10.39 -11.50 -23.92
N MET A 255 -10.28 -12.71 -24.46
CA MET A 255 -10.91 -13.91 -23.88
C MET A 255 -10.44 -14.16 -22.44
N TYR A 256 -9.17 -13.92 -22.12
CA TYR A 256 -8.66 -14.04 -20.75
C TYR A 256 -9.28 -12.99 -19.82
N ILE A 257 -9.33 -11.72 -20.22
CA ILE A 257 -10.00 -10.64 -19.47
C ILE A 257 -11.49 -10.95 -19.25
N ASN A 258 -12.20 -11.40 -20.29
CA ASN A 258 -13.60 -11.78 -20.18
C ASN A 258 -13.79 -13.04 -19.32
N ASN A 259 -12.84 -13.98 -19.31
CA ASN A 259 -12.82 -15.09 -18.35
C ASN A 259 -12.61 -14.61 -16.90
N LEU A 260 -11.83 -13.56 -16.67
CA LEU A 260 -11.67 -12.96 -15.33
C LEU A 260 -12.96 -12.28 -14.86
N ARG A 261 -13.69 -11.60 -15.75
CA ARG A 261 -15.05 -11.08 -15.46
C ARG A 261 -16.03 -12.22 -15.16
N ASN A 262 -16.08 -13.26 -16.00
CA ASN A 262 -16.94 -14.44 -15.80
C ASN A 262 -16.64 -15.20 -14.50
N ARG A 263 -15.38 -15.24 -14.06
CA ARG A 263 -14.96 -15.83 -12.78
C ARG A 263 -15.17 -14.89 -11.58
N GLY A 264 -15.65 -13.67 -11.81
CA GLY A 264 -15.81 -12.67 -10.77
C GLY A 264 -14.48 -12.27 -10.11
N VAL A 265 -13.39 -12.18 -10.87
CA VAL A 265 -12.13 -11.55 -10.42
C VAL A 265 -12.20 -10.04 -10.66
N LEU A 266 -12.80 -9.62 -11.76
CA LEU A 266 -13.10 -8.22 -12.11
C LEU A 266 -14.59 -7.90 -11.88
N PRO A 267 -14.98 -6.61 -11.82
CA PRO A 267 -16.36 -6.17 -11.99
C PRO A 267 -17.06 -6.76 -13.24
N ASP A 268 -18.37 -6.99 -13.16
CA ASP A 268 -19.19 -7.36 -14.30
C ASP A 268 -19.92 -6.12 -14.84
N ILE A 269 -19.39 -5.56 -15.93
CA ILE A 269 -19.91 -4.37 -16.61
C ILE A 269 -21.38 -4.56 -17.04
N ARG A 270 -21.79 -5.79 -17.40
CA ARG A 270 -23.17 -6.08 -17.81
C ARG A 270 -24.12 -5.97 -16.62
N ARG A 271 -23.67 -6.35 -15.42
CA ARG A 271 -24.41 -6.16 -14.16
C ARG A 271 -24.37 -4.72 -13.65
N GLN A 272 -23.26 -4.00 -13.80
CA GLN A 272 -23.19 -2.57 -13.40
C GLN A 272 -24.26 -1.75 -14.14
N ASN A 273 -24.39 -1.91 -15.46
CA ASN A 273 -25.40 -1.21 -16.27
C ASN A 273 -26.84 -1.72 -16.07
N HIS A 274 -27.04 -2.91 -15.48
CA HIS A 274 -28.38 -3.36 -15.05
C HIS A 274 -28.72 -2.84 -13.66
N ASN A 275 -27.77 -2.85 -12.72
CA ASN A 275 -27.98 -2.34 -11.36
C ASN A 275 -28.25 -0.83 -11.37
N SER A 276 -27.62 -0.04 -12.24
CA SER A 276 -27.95 1.38 -12.41
C SER A 276 -29.37 1.64 -12.93
N ARG A 277 -29.99 0.68 -13.64
CA ARG A 277 -31.41 0.73 -13.99
C ARG A 277 -32.30 0.26 -12.84
N ILE A 278 -31.90 -0.79 -12.12
CA ILE A 278 -32.65 -1.34 -10.97
C ILE A 278 -32.72 -0.34 -9.80
N LEU A 279 -31.74 0.56 -9.64
CA LEU A 279 -31.81 1.69 -8.71
C LEU A 279 -33.02 2.61 -8.96
N HIS A 280 -33.53 2.67 -10.19
CA HIS A 280 -34.77 3.38 -10.54
C HIS A 280 -36.03 2.48 -10.55
N SER A 281 -35.92 1.16 -10.41
CA SER A 281 -37.05 0.24 -10.63
C SER A 281 -37.00 -1.10 -9.87
N ALA A 282 -37.12 -1.06 -8.54
CA ALA A 282 -37.48 -2.25 -7.75
C ALA A 282 -38.22 -1.93 -6.43
N SER A 283 -39.55 -1.88 -6.49
CA SER A 283 -40.42 -2.09 -5.33
C SER A 283 -40.84 -3.56 -5.26
N VAL A 284 -40.02 -4.40 -4.61
CA VAL A 284 -40.40 -5.79 -4.27
C VAL A 284 -39.86 -6.12 -2.87
N ASP A 285 -40.71 -6.73 -2.05
CA ASP A 285 -40.37 -7.20 -0.70
C ASP A 285 -39.65 -8.56 -0.74
N MET A 286 -38.77 -8.82 0.22
CA MET A 286 -37.94 -10.03 0.30
C MET A 286 -38.06 -10.72 1.67
N GLY A 287 -39.29 -11.05 2.04
CA GLY A 287 -39.58 -11.98 3.12
C GLY A 287 -39.22 -13.43 2.77
N ASN A 288 -38.82 -14.21 3.78
CA ASN A 288 -38.63 -15.66 3.76
C ASN A 288 -37.53 -16.24 2.85
N MET A 289 -36.34 -16.48 3.41
CA MET A 289 -35.56 -17.68 3.10
C MET A 289 -35.51 -18.61 4.30
N LYS A 290 -35.80 -19.90 4.08
CA LYS A 290 -35.98 -20.93 5.11
C LYS A 290 -34.74 -21.82 5.19
N VAL A 291 -34.31 -22.19 6.39
CA VAL A 291 -33.14 -23.06 6.61
C VAL A 291 -33.45 -24.51 6.20
N GLY A 292 -32.48 -25.19 5.58
CA GLY A 292 -32.51 -26.62 5.30
C GLY A 292 -31.10 -27.21 5.28
N MET A 293 -30.91 -28.40 5.86
CA MET A 293 -29.61 -29.06 5.99
C MET A 293 -29.55 -30.41 5.26
N THR A 294 -28.32 -30.85 4.97
CA THR A 294 -27.88 -32.25 4.73
C THR A 294 -28.49 -33.04 3.56
N ARG A 295 -27.60 -33.61 2.73
CA ARG A 295 -27.26 -35.05 2.85
C ARG A 295 -25.95 -35.42 2.14
N GLN A 296 -25.42 -36.59 2.49
CA GLN A 296 -24.27 -37.25 1.86
C GLN A 296 -24.75 -38.32 0.85
N SER A 297 -23.88 -38.71 -0.08
CA SER A 297 -23.83 -40.05 -0.68
C SER A 297 -22.41 -40.33 -1.18
N SER A 298 -22.06 -41.60 -1.40
CA SER A 298 -20.68 -42.07 -1.66
C SER A 298 -20.61 -43.20 -2.70
N ASP A 299 -19.38 -43.48 -3.16
CA ASP A 299 -18.96 -44.70 -3.89
C ASP A 299 -19.54 -44.87 -5.33
N VAL A 300 -19.07 -45.74 -6.25
CA VAL A 300 -18.17 -46.92 -6.18
C VAL A 300 -17.14 -46.94 -7.34
N SER A 301 -16.04 -47.67 -7.16
CA SER A 301 -14.85 -47.83 -8.04
C SER A 301 -14.93 -48.77 -9.26
N SER A 302 -13.95 -48.64 -10.18
CA SER A 302 -13.18 -49.74 -10.81
C SER A 302 -11.78 -49.23 -11.22
N LYS A 303 -10.62 -49.85 -10.89
CA LYS A 303 -9.98 -51.11 -11.41
C LYS A 303 -9.83 -51.08 -12.94
N ARG A 304 -8.66 -51.28 -13.58
CA ARG A 304 -7.28 -51.77 -13.21
C ARG A 304 -6.25 -51.17 -14.23
N ASN A 305 -4.93 -51.46 -14.35
CA ASN A 305 -3.99 -52.47 -13.82
C ASN A 305 -2.49 -51.99 -13.83
N SER A 306 -1.55 -52.92 -13.63
CA SER A 306 -0.07 -52.92 -13.84
C SER A 306 0.42 -52.67 -15.30
N ALA A 307 1.67 -52.27 -15.63
CA ALA A 307 2.88 -51.80 -14.89
C ALA A 307 3.81 -50.99 -15.89
N GLU A 308 5.15 -50.97 -16.00
CA GLU A 308 6.33 -51.69 -15.44
C GLU A 308 7.67 -50.90 -15.72
N GLN A 309 8.86 -51.39 -15.29
CA GLN A 309 10.23 -50.90 -15.67
C GLN A 309 11.20 -52.09 -15.92
N PRO A 310 12.33 -51.96 -16.69
CA PRO A 310 13.63 -51.52 -16.13
C PRO A 310 14.56 -50.78 -17.18
N PRO A 311 15.93 -50.82 -17.22
CA PRO A 311 16.70 -49.57 -17.00
C PRO A 311 18.01 -49.33 -17.85
N LEU A 312 18.79 -48.30 -17.45
CA LEU A 312 20.25 -48.11 -17.62
C LEU A 312 20.91 -48.02 -19.02
N LYS A 313 21.62 -46.89 -19.29
CA LYS A 313 23.11 -46.82 -19.34
C LYS A 313 23.66 -45.39 -19.59
N ASN A 314 24.93 -45.18 -19.23
CA ASN A 314 25.72 -43.97 -19.50
C ASN A 314 26.56 -44.10 -20.78
N VAL A 315 26.82 -42.99 -21.48
CA VAL A 315 28.00 -42.78 -22.34
C VAL A 315 28.49 -41.33 -22.15
N SER A 316 29.79 -41.08 -22.36
CA SER A 316 30.53 -39.84 -22.08
C SER A 316 31.16 -39.22 -23.33
N LEU A 317 31.93 -38.12 -23.15
CA LEU A 317 32.78 -37.44 -24.16
C LEU A 317 31.99 -36.58 -25.19
N GLU A 318 32.50 -35.49 -25.77
CA GLU A 318 33.71 -34.71 -25.45
C GLU A 318 33.61 -33.21 -25.81
N ARG A 319 34.74 -32.48 -25.75
CA ARG A 319 34.88 -31.03 -25.98
C ARG A 319 34.91 -30.66 -27.47
N ARG A 320 34.42 -29.45 -27.80
CA ARG A 320 35.19 -28.48 -28.61
C ARG A 320 34.69 -27.04 -28.43
N TRP A 321 35.59 -26.07 -28.62
CA TRP A 321 35.31 -24.63 -28.69
C TRP A 321 35.21 -24.18 -30.15
N SER A 322 34.57 -23.04 -30.39
CA SER A 322 35.06 -21.96 -31.27
C SER A 322 34.41 -20.62 -30.89
N LEU A 323 34.96 -19.52 -31.36
CA LEU A 323 34.60 -18.13 -31.03
C LEU A 323 33.86 -17.45 -32.21
N GLU A 324 33.97 -16.12 -32.30
CA GLU A 324 33.36 -15.18 -33.27
C GLU A 324 31.85 -14.91 -33.06
N VAL A 325 31.38 -13.71 -32.66
CA VAL A 325 31.72 -12.30 -32.97
C VAL A 325 31.13 -11.83 -34.31
N ALA A 326 30.07 -11.03 -34.21
CA ALA A 326 29.64 -10.09 -35.24
C ALA A 326 29.10 -8.83 -34.55
N ILE A 327 29.77 -7.69 -34.77
CA ILE A 327 29.25 -6.35 -34.47
C ILE A 327 29.17 -5.64 -35.81
N GLU A 328 27.99 -5.15 -36.20
CA GLU A 328 27.87 -4.10 -37.20
C GLU A 328 26.95 -2.98 -36.72
N LYS A 329 27.06 -1.84 -37.41
CA LYS A 329 26.83 -0.49 -36.90
C LYS A 329 26.62 0.41 -38.10
N PHE A 330 25.58 1.25 -38.12
CA PHE A 330 25.39 2.19 -39.24
C PHE A 330 24.89 3.57 -38.82
N ILE A 331 25.55 4.61 -39.35
CA ILE A 331 25.16 6.03 -39.36
C ILE A 331 25.83 6.66 -40.61
N GLY A 332 25.09 7.40 -41.44
CA GLY A 332 25.64 8.48 -42.27
C GLY A 332 25.35 8.47 -43.78
N HIS A 333 24.59 9.50 -44.20
CA HIS A 333 24.57 10.22 -45.50
C HIS A 333 24.31 9.50 -46.86
N GLU A 334 23.23 9.95 -47.51
CA GLU A 334 23.16 10.64 -48.84
C GLU A 334 24.11 10.19 -49.98
N SER A 335 23.70 10.12 -51.26
CA SER A 335 22.69 10.92 -51.98
C SER A 335 22.11 10.23 -53.25
N SER A 336 21.30 10.99 -54.02
CA SER A 336 20.95 10.83 -55.45
C SER A 336 19.68 10.04 -55.84
N GLU A 337 18.68 10.84 -56.28
CA GLU A 337 17.70 10.65 -57.39
C GLU A 337 17.66 9.30 -58.16
N SER A 338 16.51 8.75 -58.57
CA SER A 338 15.07 9.13 -58.47
C SER A 338 14.19 7.87 -58.69
N SER A 339 12.87 7.83 -58.97
CA SER A 339 11.76 8.80 -59.19
C SER A 339 10.43 8.03 -59.16
N GLY A 340 9.30 8.66 -58.74
CA GLY A 340 7.95 8.10 -58.90
C GLY A 340 6.91 8.75 -57.98
N LEU A 341 5.71 9.04 -58.51
CA LEU A 341 4.61 9.68 -57.79
C LEU A 341 3.38 8.77 -57.81
N GLU A 342 2.79 8.42 -56.65
CA GLU A 342 1.33 8.31 -56.43
C GLU A 342 0.94 7.83 -55.00
N SER A 343 -0.32 8.07 -54.63
CA SER A 343 -1.04 7.55 -53.44
C SER A 343 -0.39 7.71 -52.05
N LEU A 344 -0.68 8.85 -51.41
CA LEU A 344 -0.50 9.06 -49.98
C LEU A 344 -1.62 8.36 -49.18
N GLU A 345 -1.45 7.09 -48.80
CA GLU A 345 -2.28 6.47 -47.75
C GLU A 345 -1.66 5.19 -47.14
N ASN A 346 -1.97 4.91 -45.86
CA ASN A 346 -1.70 3.65 -45.15
C ASN A 346 -0.24 3.19 -44.89
N LEU A 347 0.56 3.98 -44.16
CA LEU A 347 1.80 3.50 -43.50
C LEU A 347 1.92 3.91 -42.02
N SER A 348 1.29 3.14 -41.10
CA SER A 348 1.61 3.19 -39.66
C SER A 348 1.11 1.99 -38.80
N ASP A 349 1.10 0.75 -39.31
CA ASP A 349 0.90 -0.45 -38.45
C ASP A 349 2.18 -0.81 -37.66
N SER A 350 2.76 0.18 -36.98
CA SER A 350 3.92 0.01 -36.10
C SER A 350 3.46 -0.57 -34.76
N ARG A 351 3.12 -1.86 -34.76
CA ARG A 351 2.62 -2.59 -33.58
C ARG A 351 3.64 -2.52 -32.44
N LEU A 352 3.39 -1.65 -31.47
CA LEU A 352 4.22 -1.55 -30.28
C LEU A 352 4.16 -2.88 -29.51
N PRO A 353 5.30 -3.41 -29.04
CA PRO A 353 5.33 -4.70 -28.37
C PRO A 353 4.45 -4.69 -27.12
N ILE A 354 3.71 -5.78 -26.90
CA ILE A 354 3.01 -6.03 -25.64
C ILE A 354 4.08 -6.37 -24.59
N LEU A 355 3.96 -5.82 -23.37
CA LEU A 355 5.01 -5.89 -22.36
C LEU A 355 4.53 -6.64 -21.12
N GLU A 356 5.11 -7.80 -20.81
CA GLU A 356 4.98 -8.37 -19.46
C GLU A 356 5.82 -7.50 -18.52
N ARG A 357 5.17 -6.94 -17.50
CA ARG A 357 5.78 -6.07 -16.50
C ARG A 357 5.52 -6.60 -15.10
N GLU A 358 6.59 -6.81 -14.36
CA GLU A 358 6.56 -7.17 -12.94
C GLU A 358 6.89 -5.94 -12.12
N TYR A 359 6.02 -5.59 -11.17
CA TYR A 359 6.20 -4.46 -10.26
C TYR A 359 6.32 -4.97 -8.82
N MET A 360 6.91 -4.15 -7.95
CA MET A 360 6.89 -4.36 -6.50
C MET A 360 6.74 -2.99 -5.84
N GLN A 361 5.67 -2.82 -5.06
CA GLN A 361 5.28 -1.57 -4.40
C GLN A 361 5.38 -0.34 -5.33
N GLY A 362 4.89 -0.49 -6.57
CA GLY A 362 4.85 0.55 -7.60
C GLY A 362 6.11 0.68 -8.46
N VAL A 363 7.24 0.09 -8.04
CA VAL A 363 8.50 0.12 -8.80
C VAL A 363 8.48 -0.97 -9.86
N LEU A 364 8.84 -0.65 -11.11
CA LEU A 364 9.00 -1.63 -12.19
C LEU A 364 10.30 -2.44 -11.97
N ILE A 365 10.19 -3.75 -11.78
CA ILE A 365 11.31 -4.65 -11.41
C ILE A 365 11.79 -5.48 -12.59
N SER A 366 10.89 -5.80 -13.53
CA SER A 366 11.19 -6.52 -14.76
C SER A 366 10.25 -6.08 -15.87
N GLU A 367 10.77 -5.99 -17.09
CA GLU A 367 10.01 -5.76 -18.32
C GLU A 367 10.49 -6.75 -19.39
N VAL A 368 9.54 -7.41 -20.05
CA VAL A 368 9.81 -8.39 -21.12
C VAL A 368 8.88 -8.11 -22.30
N VAL A 369 9.46 -7.87 -23.46
CA VAL A 369 8.74 -7.82 -24.74
C VAL A 369 8.15 -9.20 -25.02
N LEU A 370 6.81 -9.28 -25.07
CA LEU A 370 6.06 -10.44 -25.52
C LEU A 370 5.97 -10.42 -27.04
N ASP A 371 7.11 -10.58 -27.72
CA ASP A 371 7.09 -10.92 -29.14
C ASP A 371 6.42 -12.30 -29.29
N ARG A 372 5.36 -12.33 -30.11
CA ARG A 372 4.59 -13.53 -30.45
C ARG A 372 4.56 -13.76 -31.96
N SER A 373 5.45 -13.12 -32.72
CA SER A 373 5.89 -13.69 -34.00
C SER A 373 6.54 -15.05 -33.71
N PHE A 374 6.40 -16.01 -34.64
CA PHE A 374 6.86 -17.40 -34.48
C PHE A 374 6.29 -18.19 -33.29
N SER A 375 4.97 -18.42 -33.32
CA SER A 375 4.37 -19.54 -32.59
C SER A 375 4.63 -20.88 -33.31
N ASP A 376 5.74 -21.55 -33.01
CA ASP A 376 5.67 -22.97 -32.60
C ASP A 376 6.95 -23.48 -31.89
N SER A 377 6.79 -24.67 -31.31
CA SER A 377 7.78 -25.67 -30.95
C SER A 377 8.24 -25.75 -29.48
N SER A 378 8.02 -26.96 -28.97
CA SER A 378 8.84 -27.65 -27.97
C SER A 378 8.74 -27.25 -26.49
N LYS A 379 8.34 -28.25 -25.71
CA LYS A 379 8.39 -28.33 -24.24
C LYS A 379 9.82 -28.14 -23.66
N LYS A 380 10.87 -28.04 -24.51
CA LYS A 380 12.23 -27.61 -24.13
C LYS A 380 12.26 -26.20 -23.51
N ALA A 381 11.44 -25.25 -23.98
CA ALA A 381 11.47 -23.87 -23.46
C ALA A 381 11.10 -23.78 -21.97
N LYS A 382 9.99 -24.43 -21.56
CA LYS A 382 9.58 -24.53 -20.15
C LYS A 382 10.62 -25.26 -19.28
N ARG A 383 11.39 -26.19 -19.87
CA ARG A 383 12.51 -26.89 -19.21
C ARG A 383 13.80 -26.04 -19.12
N ARG A 384 13.94 -24.98 -19.93
CA ARG A 384 14.95 -23.91 -19.74
C ARG A 384 14.52 -22.92 -18.64
N GLN A 385 13.28 -22.43 -18.66
CA GLN A 385 12.77 -21.53 -17.60
C GLN A 385 12.85 -22.17 -16.20
N LYS A 386 12.46 -23.43 -16.04
CA LYS A 386 12.62 -24.17 -14.76
C LYS A 386 14.09 -24.51 -14.40
N LYS A 387 15.07 -24.03 -15.19
CA LYS A 387 16.52 -24.06 -14.92
C LYS A 387 17.13 -22.64 -14.82
N MET A 388 16.34 -21.59 -15.08
CA MET A 388 16.70 -20.17 -14.87
C MET A 388 16.22 -19.64 -13.51
N VAL A 389 15.39 -20.39 -12.77
CA VAL A 389 15.40 -20.33 -11.31
C VAL A 389 16.64 -21.09 -10.81
N ARG A 390 17.81 -20.50 -11.09
CA ARG A 390 19.12 -20.86 -10.55
C ARG A 390 19.77 -19.57 -10.10
N ASP A 391 20.20 -19.57 -8.85
CA ASP A 391 20.88 -18.51 -8.12
C ASP A 391 21.36 -17.33 -8.97
N THR A 392 20.66 -16.19 -8.88
CA THR A 392 21.24 -14.89 -9.25
C THR A 392 22.54 -14.77 -8.46
N LYS A 393 23.67 -14.90 -9.16
CA LYS A 393 24.98 -15.21 -8.55
C LYS A 393 25.38 -14.09 -7.58
N LYS A 394 25.09 -14.31 -6.29
CA LYS A 394 25.24 -13.30 -5.24
C LYS A 394 26.68 -12.74 -5.25
N PRO A 395 26.86 -11.41 -5.21
CA PRO A 395 28.18 -10.81 -5.39
C PRO A 395 29.11 -11.17 -4.22
N GLY A 396 30.34 -11.56 -4.56
CA GLY A 396 31.40 -11.93 -3.61
C GLY A 396 31.56 -13.44 -3.37
N GLU A 397 32.74 -13.81 -2.86
CA GLU A 397 33.10 -15.19 -2.53
C GLU A 397 32.71 -15.51 -1.09
N THR A 398 31.95 -16.59 -0.86
CA THR A 398 31.52 -16.99 0.49
C THR A 398 32.72 -17.51 1.30
N ILE A 399 32.98 -16.88 2.45
CA ILE A 399 34.16 -17.11 3.28
C ILE A 399 34.02 -18.42 4.07
N ILE A 400 34.50 -19.53 3.49
CA ILE A 400 34.55 -20.84 4.12
C ILE A 400 35.92 -21.14 4.76
N LYS A 401 36.02 -22.22 5.55
CA LYS A 401 37.29 -22.62 6.20
C LYS A 401 38.36 -22.87 5.13
N GLY A 402 39.50 -22.18 5.26
CA GLY A 402 40.59 -22.18 4.27
C GLY A 402 40.64 -20.92 3.39
N HIS A 403 39.57 -20.10 3.35
CA HIS A 403 39.60 -18.79 2.72
C HIS A 403 40.44 -17.80 3.54
N ARG A 404 41.23 -16.93 2.88
CA ARG A 404 42.23 -16.04 3.51
C ARG A 404 41.71 -15.14 4.64
N SER A 405 40.42 -14.81 4.60
CA SER A 405 39.75 -13.92 5.57
C SER A 405 38.89 -14.66 6.59
N TYR A 406 38.97 -16.00 6.66
CA TYR A 406 38.13 -16.83 7.53
C TYR A 406 38.29 -16.49 9.02
N ASP A 407 39.52 -16.46 9.54
CA ASP A 407 39.76 -16.17 10.96
C ASP A 407 39.46 -14.70 11.32
N LEU A 408 39.62 -13.79 10.36
CA LEU A 408 39.19 -12.40 10.49
C LEU A 408 37.65 -12.28 10.55
N MET A 409 36.93 -13.05 9.73
CA MET A 409 35.47 -13.15 9.79
C MET A 409 35.02 -13.70 11.14
N LEU A 410 35.58 -14.81 11.62
CA LEU A 410 35.22 -15.39 12.93
C LEU A 410 35.49 -14.40 14.08
N SER A 411 36.65 -13.74 14.06
CA SER A 411 37.03 -12.71 15.05
C SER A 411 36.05 -11.52 15.04
N LEU A 412 35.62 -11.11 13.85
CA LEU A 412 34.63 -10.05 13.65
C LEU A 412 33.26 -10.45 14.19
N GLN A 413 32.76 -11.62 13.80
CA GLN A 413 31.43 -12.10 14.17
C GLN A 413 31.32 -12.29 15.69
N LEU A 414 32.33 -12.86 16.33
CA LEU A 414 32.34 -13.01 17.79
C LEU A 414 32.46 -11.65 18.50
N GLY A 415 33.35 -10.77 18.05
CA GLY A 415 33.55 -9.45 18.65
C GLY A 415 32.30 -8.55 18.60
N ILE A 416 31.60 -8.52 17.46
CA ILE A 416 30.33 -7.79 17.31
C ILE A 416 29.23 -8.45 18.14
N ARG A 417 29.02 -9.77 18.02
CA ARG A 417 28.00 -10.51 18.80
C ARG A 417 28.16 -10.26 20.30
N TYR A 418 29.40 -10.30 20.79
CA TYR A 418 29.71 -10.06 22.20
C TYR A 418 29.43 -8.61 22.61
N THR A 419 29.93 -7.63 21.87
CA THR A 419 29.76 -6.21 22.26
C THR A 419 28.31 -5.77 22.17
N VAL A 420 27.60 -6.08 21.08
CA VAL A 420 26.16 -5.78 20.98
C VAL A 420 25.37 -6.50 22.08
N GLY A 421 25.66 -7.78 22.35
CA GLY A 421 25.04 -8.53 23.45
C GLY A 421 25.29 -7.93 24.85
N LYS A 422 26.44 -7.30 25.09
CA LYS A 422 26.73 -6.56 26.34
C LYS A 422 26.10 -5.16 26.39
N ILE A 423 25.92 -4.50 25.25
CA ILE A 423 25.47 -3.10 25.17
C ILE A 423 23.94 -3.00 25.09
N THR A 424 23.24 -3.95 24.47
CA THR A 424 21.77 -3.90 24.31
C THR A 424 21.01 -3.90 25.65
N PRO A 425 21.36 -4.71 26.67
CA PRO A 425 20.66 -4.71 27.97
C PRO A 425 20.83 -3.43 28.80
N ILE A 426 21.78 -2.56 28.46
CA ILE A 426 21.96 -1.28 29.15
C ILE A 426 20.70 -0.42 28.95
N GLN A 427 20.20 0.20 30.02
CA GLN A 427 19.02 1.07 29.96
C GLN A 427 19.19 2.18 28.90
N LYS A 428 18.14 2.44 28.13
CA LYS A 428 18.13 3.51 27.12
C LYS A 428 18.39 4.86 27.81
N ARG A 429 19.34 5.63 27.28
CA ARG A 429 19.69 7.00 27.69
C ARG A 429 20.15 7.79 26.48
N GLU A 430 20.08 9.12 26.55
CA GLU A 430 20.72 9.96 25.54
C GLU A 430 22.25 9.78 25.49
N VAL A 431 22.81 10.04 24.32
CA VAL A 431 24.25 10.01 24.03
C VAL A 431 24.89 11.29 24.57
N ARG A 432 25.98 11.15 25.31
CA ARG A 432 26.71 12.24 25.98
C ARG A 432 28.00 12.56 25.24
N ALA A 433 28.58 13.74 25.46
CA ALA A 433 29.89 14.09 24.92
C ALA A 433 30.99 13.06 25.24
N SER A 434 30.91 12.41 26.41
CA SER A 434 31.80 11.34 26.85
C SER A 434 31.69 10.01 26.07
N ASP A 435 30.66 9.84 25.23
CA ASP A 435 30.48 8.65 24.39
C ASP A 435 31.22 8.74 23.04
N PHE A 436 31.80 9.90 22.72
CA PHE A 436 32.51 10.17 21.46
C PHE A 436 34.05 10.07 21.58
N GLY A 437 34.71 9.91 20.42
CA GLY A 437 36.17 9.96 20.30
C GLY A 437 36.92 8.66 20.70
N PRO A 438 38.25 8.64 20.54
CA PRO A 438 39.06 7.40 20.62
C PRO A 438 39.17 6.77 22.01
N ARG A 439 38.83 7.52 23.07
CA ARG A 439 38.79 7.04 24.47
C ARG A 439 37.47 6.36 24.82
N ALA A 440 36.34 6.88 24.30
CA ALA A 440 35.02 6.28 24.46
C ALA A 440 34.96 4.97 23.68
N SER A 441 35.31 3.86 24.33
CA SER A 441 35.57 2.59 23.65
C SER A 441 35.60 1.43 24.61
N PHE A 442 35.14 0.28 24.13
CA PHE A 442 35.18 -0.98 24.86
C PHE A 442 36.36 -1.83 24.36
N TRP A 443 37.03 -2.56 25.26
CA TRP A 443 38.12 -3.48 24.95
C TRP A 443 37.88 -4.83 25.61
N MET A 444 38.25 -5.90 24.92
CA MET A 444 38.15 -7.27 25.45
C MET A 444 39.22 -8.17 24.81
N ASP A 445 39.63 -9.20 25.54
CA ASP A 445 40.47 -10.28 25.06
C ASP A 445 39.61 -11.52 24.77
N PHE A 446 39.84 -12.19 23.65
CA PHE A 446 39.21 -13.44 23.27
C PHE A 446 40.30 -14.50 23.11
N PRO A 447 40.80 -15.10 24.20
CA PRO A 447 41.65 -16.30 24.12
C PRO A 447 40.85 -17.48 23.55
N LYS A 448 41.52 -18.36 22.78
CA LYS A 448 40.87 -19.47 22.06
C LYS A 448 40.04 -20.37 22.97
N GLU A 449 40.65 -20.83 24.06
CA GLU A 449 40.05 -21.68 25.09
C GLU A 449 39.01 -20.96 25.98
N GLY A 450 38.73 -19.68 25.72
CA GLY A 450 37.79 -18.87 26.49
C GLY A 450 38.36 -18.30 27.78
N SER A 451 37.50 -17.60 28.52
CA SER A 451 37.82 -16.95 29.79
C SER A 451 36.55 -16.83 30.65
N ARG A 452 36.68 -16.36 31.90
CA ARG A 452 35.51 -16.01 32.74
C ARG A 452 34.60 -14.94 32.12
N LEU A 453 35.09 -14.18 31.14
CA LEU A 453 34.34 -13.11 30.48
C LEU A 453 33.91 -13.43 29.04
N THR A 454 34.49 -14.44 28.38
CA THR A 454 34.30 -14.76 26.96
C THR A 454 34.22 -16.28 26.74
N PRO A 455 33.29 -16.80 25.92
CA PRO A 455 33.23 -18.23 25.64
C PRO A 455 34.49 -18.71 24.89
N SER A 456 34.75 -20.02 24.93
CA SER A 456 35.70 -20.68 24.03
C SER A 456 35.20 -20.64 22.59
N HIS A 457 36.11 -20.70 21.62
CA HIS A 457 35.77 -20.53 20.20
C HIS A 457 36.80 -21.14 19.25
N SER A 458 36.42 -21.27 17.97
CA SER A 458 37.22 -21.92 16.93
C SER A 458 38.32 -21.04 16.32
N ALA A 459 38.24 -19.71 16.45
CA ALA A 459 39.21 -18.78 15.89
C ALA A 459 40.55 -18.79 16.64
N GLU A 460 41.60 -18.20 16.05
CA GLU A 460 42.78 -17.83 16.81
C GLU A 460 42.46 -16.75 17.86
N GLY A 461 43.21 -16.72 18.96
CA GLY A 461 42.99 -15.73 20.01
C GLY A 461 43.18 -14.29 19.51
N PHE A 462 42.30 -13.36 19.91
CA PHE A 462 42.34 -11.98 19.43
C PHE A 462 41.89 -10.93 20.47
N LYS A 463 42.42 -9.72 20.33
CA LYS A 463 42.11 -8.54 21.15
C LYS A 463 41.17 -7.61 20.40
N TRP A 464 39.93 -7.52 20.86
CA TRP A 464 38.88 -6.67 20.33
C TRP A 464 38.99 -5.21 20.81
N LYS A 465 38.60 -4.24 19.98
CA LYS A 465 38.21 -2.91 20.45
C LYS A 465 37.03 -2.39 19.63
N ASP A 466 36.00 -1.98 20.33
CA ASP A 466 34.82 -1.30 19.80
C ASP A 466 34.90 0.19 20.14
N TYR A 467 34.58 1.08 19.20
CA TYR A 467 34.69 2.52 19.37
C TYR A 467 33.29 3.14 19.43
N CYS A 468 33.09 4.10 20.34
CA CYS A 468 31.83 4.82 20.53
C CYS A 468 30.58 3.92 20.62
N PRO A 469 30.59 2.85 21.44
CA PRO A 469 29.54 1.82 21.47
C PRO A 469 28.11 2.35 21.63
N MET A 470 27.92 3.35 22.50
CA MET A 470 26.61 3.96 22.74
C MET A 470 26.13 4.80 21.55
N VAL A 471 27.05 5.50 20.86
CA VAL A 471 26.74 6.26 19.64
C VAL A 471 26.28 5.30 18.54
N PHE A 472 27.00 4.20 18.30
CA PHE A 472 26.63 3.23 17.27
C PHE A 472 25.44 2.34 17.62
N ARG A 473 25.10 2.17 18.91
CA ARG A 473 23.77 1.68 19.30
C ARG A 473 22.69 2.65 18.85
N ASN A 474 22.80 3.93 19.21
CA ASN A 474 21.73 4.88 18.95
C ASN A 474 21.61 5.28 17.47
N LEU A 475 22.72 5.25 16.70
CA LEU A 475 22.68 5.33 15.23
C LEU A 475 21.86 4.19 14.61
N ARG A 476 22.04 2.94 15.08
CA ARG A 476 21.21 1.80 14.64
C ARG A 476 19.73 2.00 15.01
N GLU A 477 19.44 2.44 16.24
CA GLU A 477 18.08 2.76 16.69
C GLU A 477 17.43 3.86 15.81
N MET A 478 18.15 4.95 15.48
CA MET A 478 17.65 6.01 14.60
C MET A 478 17.39 5.52 13.17
N PHE A 479 18.28 4.70 12.61
CA PHE A 479 18.11 4.05 11.30
C PHE A 479 17.16 2.83 11.32
N LYS A 480 16.39 2.63 12.40
CA LYS A 480 15.41 1.54 12.60
C LYS A 480 16.00 0.12 12.48
N ILE A 481 17.30 -0.04 12.72
CA ILE A 481 17.98 -1.33 12.73
C ILE A 481 17.87 -1.94 14.13
N ASP A 482 17.11 -3.01 14.27
CA ASP A 482 17.07 -3.79 15.52
C ASP A 482 18.42 -4.49 15.81
N ALA A 483 18.71 -4.66 17.09
CA ALA A 483 19.97 -5.21 17.58
C ALA A 483 20.10 -6.73 17.37
N ALA A 484 19.00 -7.49 17.45
CA ALA A 484 19.00 -8.92 17.16
C ALA A 484 19.11 -9.16 15.65
N ASP A 485 18.36 -8.42 14.84
CA ASP A 485 18.46 -8.40 13.37
C ASP A 485 19.92 -8.19 12.90
N TYR A 486 20.57 -7.16 13.44
CA TYR A 486 21.96 -6.82 13.16
C TYR A 486 22.94 -7.94 13.55
N MET A 487 22.70 -8.59 14.70
CA MET A 487 23.52 -9.74 15.14
C MET A 487 23.26 -11.00 14.30
N ILE A 488 22.04 -11.28 13.88
CA ILE A 488 21.70 -12.45 13.05
C ILE A 488 22.31 -12.29 11.65
N SER A 489 22.13 -11.13 11.03
CA SER A 489 22.58 -10.84 9.67
C SER A 489 24.10 -10.90 9.51
N ILE A 490 24.85 -10.30 10.44
CA ILE A 490 26.32 -10.24 10.38
C ILE A 490 26.97 -11.42 11.10
N CYS A 491 26.43 -11.81 12.25
CA CYS A 491 27.08 -12.70 13.23
C CYS A 491 26.29 -13.99 13.50
N GLY A 492 25.32 -14.34 12.66
CA GLY A 492 24.58 -15.60 12.72
C GLY A 492 25.42 -16.80 12.27
N ASN A 493 24.75 -17.89 11.88
CA ASN A 493 25.43 -19.11 11.43
C ASN A 493 25.88 -19.04 9.95
N SER A 494 25.57 -17.94 9.26
CA SER A 494 25.94 -17.70 7.87
C SER A 494 27.33 -17.07 7.75
N ALA A 495 28.16 -17.60 6.84
CA ALA A 495 29.42 -16.99 6.46
C ALA A 495 29.20 -15.70 5.64
N LEU A 496 30.01 -14.67 5.86
CA LEU A 496 30.02 -13.46 5.02
C LEU A 496 30.57 -13.76 3.61
N ARG A 497 30.30 -12.86 2.65
CA ARG A 497 30.93 -12.86 1.33
C ARG A 497 32.03 -11.81 1.26
N GLU A 498 33.22 -12.13 0.74
CA GLU A 498 34.26 -11.16 0.41
C GLU A 498 34.05 -10.60 -1.01
N LEU A 499 34.07 -9.28 -1.16
CA LEU A 499 33.99 -8.60 -2.45
C LEU A 499 35.40 -8.24 -2.94
N SER A 500 35.79 -8.78 -4.10
CA SER A 500 37.00 -8.40 -4.82
C SER A 500 36.97 -6.91 -5.18
N SER A 501 37.78 -6.08 -4.52
CA SER A 501 37.85 -4.65 -4.79
C SER A 501 39.00 -4.30 -5.75
N PRO A 502 38.75 -3.86 -7.00
CA PRO A 502 39.77 -3.31 -7.89
C PRO A 502 40.19 -1.87 -7.52
N GLY A 503 39.78 -1.36 -6.35
CA GLY A 503 39.97 0.02 -5.93
C GLY A 503 41.38 0.32 -5.41
N LYS A 504 41.92 1.49 -5.81
CA LYS A 504 43.25 2.02 -5.40
C LYS A 504 43.50 2.13 -3.89
N SER A 505 42.48 1.90 -3.04
CA SER A 505 42.60 1.88 -1.58
C SER A 505 43.24 0.60 -1.02
N GLY A 506 43.12 -0.54 -1.73
CA GLY A 506 43.47 -1.85 -1.20
C GLY A 506 42.61 -2.31 -0.01
N SER A 507 41.38 -1.77 0.11
CA SER A 507 40.47 -2.07 1.22
C SER A 507 39.55 -3.23 0.88
N VAL A 508 39.71 -4.37 1.56
CA VAL A 508 38.79 -5.51 1.51
C VAL A 508 37.40 -5.09 2.02
N PHE A 509 36.36 -5.59 1.37
CA PHE A 509 34.95 -5.43 1.76
C PHE A 509 34.31 -6.80 2.01
N PHE A 510 33.46 -6.89 3.04
CA PHE A 510 32.61 -8.05 3.31
C PHE A 510 31.12 -7.69 3.25
N LEU A 511 30.25 -8.66 2.94
CA LEU A 511 28.82 -8.49 2.76
C LEU A 511 28.04 -9.60 3.49
N SER A 512 26.94 -9.25 4.17
CA SER A 512 26.03 -10.22 4.82
C SER A 512 25.27 -11.08 3.80
N GLN A 513 24.76 -12.26 4.19
CA GLN A 513 24.08 -13.15 3.24
C GLN A 513 22.68 -12.67 2.81
N ASP A 514 22.09 -11.74 3.56
CA ASP A 514 20.86 -11.02 3.22
C ASP A 514 21.13 -9.70 2.46
N ASP A 515 22.40 -9.42 2.12
CA ASP A 515 22.87 -8.21 1.44
C ASP A 515 22.59 -6.88 2.19
N ARG A 516 22.13 -6.90 3.45
CA ARG A 516 21.78 -5.69 4.24
C ARG A 516 22.99 -4.86 4.67
N PHE A 517 24.07 -5.51 5.10
CA PHE A 517 25.22 -4.85 5.73
C PHE A 517 26.52 -5.12 4.97
N MET A 518 27.24 -4.05 4.65
CA MET A 518 28.59 -4.11 4.12
C MET A 518 29.60 -3.69 5.20
N ILE A 519 30.77 -4.33 5.20
CA ILE A 519 31.85 -4.09 6.15
C ILE A 519 33.09 -3.72 5.38
N LYS A 520 33.58 -2.50 5.54
CA LYS A 520 34.79 -2.01 4.86
C LYS A 520 35.99 -2.01 5.81
N THR A 521 37.12 -2.57 5.38
CA THR A 521 38.40 -2.43 6.10
C THR A 521 38.99 -1.02 5.95
N LEU A 522 39.57 -0.48 7.02
CA LEU A 522 40.01 0.92 7.13
C LEU A 522 41.47 1.09 7.59
N ARG A 523 42.16 2.07 6.99
CA ARG A 523 43.48 2.55 7.42
C ARG A 523 43.37 3.28 8.77
N LYS A 524 44.50 3.44 9.49
CA LYS A 524 44.52 4.18 10.78
C LYS A 524 43.97 5.61 10.61
N SER A 525 44.33 6.28 9.52
CA SER A 525 43.91 7.65 9.19
C SER A 525 42.39 7.75 8.97
N GLU A 526 41.79 6.89 8.15
CA GLU A 526 40.33 6.84 7.95
C GLU A 526 39.57 6.71 9.27
N VAL A 527 40.05 5.87 10.20
CA VAL A 527 39.44 5.73 11.54
C VAL A 527 39.60 6.99 12.40
N GLN A 528 40.69 7.77 12.25
CA GLN A 528 40.80 9.06 12.95
C GLN A 528 39.91 10.14 12.31
N VAL A 529 39.70 10.11 10.99
CA VAL A 529 38.72 11.00 10.34
C VAL A 529 37.31 10.67 10.82
N LEU A 530 36.91 9.38 10.78
CA LEU A 530 35.57 8.94 11.18
C LEU A 530 35.28 9.28 12.65
N LEU A 531 36.26 9.11 13.55
CA LEU A 531 36.09 9.49 14.97
C LEU A 531 36.02 11.01 15.22
N ARG A 532 36.57 11.85 14.34
CA ARG A 532 36.46 13.31 14.44
C ARG A 532 35.15 13.84 13.88
N MET A 533 34.65 13.28 12.78
CA MET A 533 33.34 13.66 12.20
C MET A 533 32.15 13.07 12.96
N LEU A 534 32.35 12.06 13.82
CA LEU A 534 31.26 11.31 14.47
C LEU A 534 30.25 12.19 15.25
N PRO A 535 30.64 13.27 15.96
CA PRO A 535 29.67 14.17 16.59
C PRO A 535 28.78 14.90 15.58
N ASN A 536 29.37 15.53 14.56
CA ASN A 536 28.61 16.22 13.50
C ASN A 536 27.73 15.24 12.72
N TYR A 537 28.25 14.06 12.39
CA TYR A 537 27.50 12.98 11.73
C TYR A 537 26.31 12.51 12.58
N TYR A 538 26.49 12.34 13.89
CA TYR A 538 25.41 11.95 14.79
C TYR A 538 24.32 13.04 14.88
N HIS A 539 24.71 14.31 14.96
CA HIS A 539 23.77 15.43 14.90
C HIS A 539 23.02 15.47 13.56
N HIS A 540 23.74 15.37 12.45
CA HIS A 540 23.19 15.34 11.10
C HIS A 540 22.16 14.21 10.91
N VAL A 541 22.46 12.98 11.35
CA VAL A 541 21.54 11.84 11.29
C VAL A 541 20.31 12.05 12.20
N ARG A 542 20.46 12.68 13.37
CA ARG A 542 19.35 13.06 14.25
C ARG A 542 18.42 14.11 13.61
N THR A 543 18.97 15.01 12.78
CA THR A 543 18.23 16.09 12.12
C THR A 543 17.60 15.65 10.78
N TYR A 544 18.21 14.72 10.04
CA TYR A 544 17.81 14.35 8.68
C TYR A 544 17.64 12.82 8.50
N GLU A 545 16.47 12.30 8.88
CA GLU A 545 16.13 10.87 8.82
C GLU A 545 16.33 10.24 7.42
N ASN A 546 15.99 10.98 6.36
CA ASN A 546 16.11 10.56 4.96
C ASN A 546 17.45 10.91 4.30
N THR A 547 18.54 11.03 5.07
CA THR A 547 19.83 11.43 4.51
C THR A 547 20.44 10.43 3.50
N LEU A 548 21.08 10.98 2.46
CA LEU A 548 21.83 10.24 1.43
C LEU A 548 23.22 9.78 1.90
N ILE A 549 23.70 10.26 3.04
CA ILE A 549 25.04 9.94 3.55
C ILE A 549 25.07 8.51 4.08
N THR A 550 26.22 7.84 3.92
CA THR A 550 26.45 6.47 4.38
C THR A 550 25.97 6.24 5.81
N LYS A 551 25.13 5.21 5.99
CA LYS A 551 24.59 4.78 7.29
C LYS A 551 25.63 3.90 8.00
N PHE A 552 26.25 4.40 9.07
CA PHE A 552 27.28 3.69 9.85
C PHE A 552 26.69 3.06 11.12
N PHE A 553 27.01 1.79 11.37
CA PHE A 553 26.38 0.97 12.42
C PHE A 553 27.35 0.42 13.47
N GLY A 554 28.66 0.52 13.24
CA GLY A 554 29.70 0.11 14.18
C GLY A 554 31.10 0.41 13.65
N LEU A 555 32.04 0.72 14.53
CA LEU A 555 33.45 0.98 14.20
C LEU A 555 34.34 0.16 15.12
N HIS A 556 35.16 -0.73 14.56
CA HIS A 556 35.83 -1.78 15.33
C HIS A 556 37.30 -2.01 14.92
N ARG A 557 38.05 -2.72 15.78
CA ARG A 557 39.44 -3.13 15.54
C ARG A 557 39.72 -4.51 16.15
N VAL A 558 40.06 -5.47 15.29
CA VAL A 558 40.66 -6.76 15.68
C VAL A 558 42.19 -6.62 15.70
N LYS A 559 42.85 -7.10 16.75
CA LYS A 559 44.28 -7.47 16.70
C LYS A 559 44.38 -8.94 17.08
N PRO A 560 44.63 -9.88 16.16
CA PRO A 560 44.91 -11.26 16.53
C PRO A 560 46.19 -11.35 17.37
N SER A 561 46.41 -12.48 18.03
CA SER A 561 47.69 -12.79 18.68
C SER A 561 48.84 -12.75 17.66
N SER A 562 48.58 -13.33 16.49
CA SER A 562 49.47 -13.49 15.33
C SER A 562 49.17 -12.44 14.25
N GLY A 563 50.15 -11.62 13.84
CA GLY A 563 50.02 -10.76 12.65
C GLY A 563 49.37 -9.37 12.84
N GLN A 564 48.70 -8.87 11.79
CA GLN A 564 48.37 -7.44 11.66
C GLN A 564 47.05 -7.02 12.35
N LYS A 565 47.00 -5.78 12.84
CA LYS A 565 45.80 -5.15 13.43
C LYS A 565 44.87 -4.56 12.36
N PHE A 566 43.75 -5.23 12.13
CA PHE A 566 42.68 -4.78 11.24
C PHE A 566 41.78 -3.75 11.91
N ARG A 567 41.17 -2.87 11.12
CA ARG A 567 40.08 -1.97 11.52
C ARG A 567 39.01 -2.04 10.45
N PHE A 568 37.77 -1.86 10.83
CA PHE A 568 36.66 -1.84 9.89
C PHE A 568 35.48 -1.03 10.43
N VAL A 569 34.66 -0.55 9.50
CA VAL A 569 33.36 0.04 9.77
C VAL A 569 32.28 -0.86 9.19
N VAL A 570 31.19 -1.04 9.94
CA VAL A 570 29.97 -1.67 9.46
C VAL A 570 29.04 -0.57 8.97
N MET A 571 28.49 -0.75 7.77
CA MET A 571 27.65 0.23 7.10
C MET A 571 26.49 -0.43 6.34
N GLY A 572 25.43 0.34 6.07
CA GLY A 572 24.34 -0.11 5.22
C GLY A 572 24.81 -0.31 3.79
N ASN A 573 24.42 -1.42 3.18
CA ASN A 573 24.62 -1.62 1.74
C ASN A 573 23.59 -0.78 0.97
N MET A 574 24.07 0.17 0.16
CA MET A 574 23.20 1.00 -0.71
C MET A 574 22.55 0.19 -1.84
N PHE A 575 23.05 -1.03 -2.09
CA PHE A 575 22.53 -1.99 -3.06
C PHE A 575 21.72 -3.13 -2.39
N CYS A 576 21.29 -2.94 -1.14
CA CYS A 576 20.35 -3.85 -0.47
C CYS A 576 18.95 -3.68 -1.09
N THR A 577 18.65 -4.46 -2.12
CA THR A 577 17.36 -4.44 -2.82
C THR A 577 17.05 -5.79 -3.44
N GLU A 578 15.76 -6.13 -3.51
CA GLU A 578 15.26 -7.33 -4.21
C GLU A 578 15.16 -7.09 -5.73
N LEU A 579 15.34 -5.84 -6.17
CA LEU A 579 15.36 -5.43 -7.58
C LEU A 579 16.69 -5.81 -8.25
N ARG A 580 16.64 -6.26 -9.52
CA ARG A 580 17.85 -6.45 -10.33
C ARG A 580 18.49 -5.10 -10.67
N ILE A 581 19.76 -4.94 -10.30
CA ILE A 581 20.54 -3.74 -10.62
C ILE A 581 21.18 -3.91 -12.00
N HIS A 582 20.60 -3.29 -13.02
CA HIS A 582 21.03 -3.42 -14.41
C HIS A 582 22.33 -2.69 -14.76
N ARG A 583 22.66 -1.60 -14.05
CA ARG A 583 23.91 -0.82 -14.19
C ARG A 583 24.26 -0.17 -12.85
N ARG A 584 25.55 0.09 -12.58
CA ARG A 584 26.04 0.79 -11.38
C ARG A 584 26.93 1.96 -11.78
N PHE A 585 26.88 3.07 -11.01
CA PHE A 585 27.69 4.26 -11.25
C PHE A 585 28.34 4.79 -9.98
N ASP A 586 29.62 5.13 -10.08
CA ASP A 586 30.33 6.05 -9.18
C ASP A 586 30.37 7.41 -9.89
N LEU A 587 29.69 8.43 -9.38
CA LEU A 587 29.66 9.80 -9.93
C LEU A 587 30.27 10.80 -8.95
N LYS A 588 31.04 11.76 -9.46
CA LYS A 588 31.77 12.78 -8.68
C LYS A 588 31.77 14.19 -9.31
N GLY A 589 31.26 14.37 -10.53
CA GLY A 589 31.24 15.66 -11.22
C GLY A 589 32.62 16.12 -11.74
N SER A 590 33.54 15.18 -11.93
CA SER A 590 34.89 15.44 -12.48
C SER A 590 35.20 14.52 -13.67
N SER A 591 36.21 14.85 -14.46
CA SER A 591 36.62 14.09 -15.66
C SER A 591 37.85 13.20 -15.44
N LEU A 592 38.83 13.65 -14.65
CA LEU A 592 40.14 13.01 -14.54
C LEU A 592 40.06 11.59 -13.93
N GLY A 593 40.31 10.57 -14.75
CA GLY A 593 40.20 9.16 -14.37
C GLY A 593 38.76 8.66 -14.17
N ARG A 594 37.78 9.36 -14.76
CA ARG A 594 36.33 9.13 -14.59
C ARG A 594 35.67 8.48 -15.81
N SER A 595 36.42 7.69 -16.56
CA SER A 595 35.90 6.64 -17.46
C SER A 595 36.40 5.27 -16.99
N THR A 596 35.68 4.20 -17.33
CA THR A 596 36.03 2.81 -17.02
C THR A 596 36.94 2.23 -18.11
N ASP A 597 37.91 1.41 -17.69
CA ASP A 597 38.85 0.76 -18.61
C ASP A 597 38.08 -0.19 -19.56
N LYS A 598 38.58 -0.38 -20.80
CA LYS A 598 37.90 -1.08 -21.91
C LYS A 598 37.82 -2.61 -21.76
N ILE A 599 37.37 -3.06 -20.59
CA ILE A 599 37.04 -4.46 -20.25
C ILE A 599 35.58 -4.72 -20.66
N GLU A 600 35.20 -5.98 -20.84
CA GLU A 600 33.79 -6.36 -21.02
C GLU A 600 32.92 -5.81 -19.87
N ILE A 601 31.91 -5.02 -20.20
CA ILE A 601 31.02 -4.38 -19.22
C ILE A 601 29.93 -5.39 -18.84
N ASP A 602 30.01 -5.96 -17.64
CA ASP A 602 28.97 -6.82 -17.05
C ASP A 602 28.03 -6.03 -16.11
N GLU A 603 27.01 -6.72 -15.56
CA GLU A 603 26.04 -6.14 -14.62
C GLU A 603 26.65 -5.76 -13.25
N ASN A 604 27.90 -6.14 -12.97
CA ASN A 604 28.61 -5.79 -11.75
C ASN A 604 29.58 -4.61 -11.93
N THR A 605 30.05 -4.37 -13.15
CA THR A 605 30.90 -3.24 -13.53
C THR A 605 30.27 -1.92 -13.07
N THR A 606 31.06 -1.14 -12.34
CA THR A 606 30.66 0.17 -11.82
C THR A 606 31.27 1.25 -12.68
N LEU A 607 30.41 1.83 -13.53
CA LEU A 607 30.71 2.88 -14.49
C LEU A 607 30.97 4.22 -13.78
N LYS A 608 31.50 5.20 -14.51
CA LYS A 608 31.94 6.51 -13.99
C LYS A 608 31.33 7.66 -14.79
N ASP A 609 31.63 8.91 -14.40
CA ASP A 609 31.01 10.12 -14.95
C ASP A 609 31.07 10.25 -16.49
N LEU A 610 32.17 9.85 -17.13
CA LEU A 610 32.35 9.91 -18.59
C LEU A 610 31.72 8.70 -19.33
N ASP A 611 31.33 7.66 -18.59
CA ASP A 611 30.64 6.48 -19.14
C ASP A 611 29.11 6.66 -19.10
N LEU A 612 28.61 7.73 -18.48
CA LEU A 612 27.18 8.02 -18.34
C LEU A 612 26.64 8.70 -19.60
N ASN A 613 26.09 7.90 -20.52
CA ASN A 613 25.56 8.36 -21.80
C ASN A 613 24.03 8.56 -21.84
N TYR A 614 23.38 8.81 -20.71
CA TYR A 614 21.93 9.02 -20.64
C TYR A 614 21.49 9.90 -19.46
N SER A 615 20.30 10.51 -19.58
CA SER A 615 19.69 11.34 -18.53
C SER A 615 18.76 10.53 -17.62
N PHE A 616 18.78 10.81 -16.32
CA PHE A 616 17.82 10.27 -15.36
C PHE A 616 16.60 11.19 -15.26
N TYR A 617 15.47 10.74 -15.81
CA TYR A 617 14.19 11.41 -15.62
C TYR A 617 13.62 11.11 -14.24
N LEU A 618 13.22 12.15 -13.53
CA LEU A 618 12.60 12.11 -12.21
C LEU A 618 11.37 13.03 -12.23
N GLU A 619 10.29 12.60 -11.58
CA GLU A 619 9.14 13.47 -11.30
C GLU A 619 9.62 14.74 -10.56
N PRO A 620 9.09 15.95 -10.86
CA PRO A 620 9.60 17.20 -10.28
C PRO A 620 9.69 17.21 -8.75
N SER A 621 8.66 16.69 -8.08
CA SER A 621 8.59 16.51 -6.63
C SER A 621 9.79 15.74 -6.05
N TRP A 622 10.11 14.59 -6.64
CA TRP A 622 11.23 13.73 -6.27
C TRP A 622 12.59 14.34 -6.64
N ARG A 623 12.66 15.07 -7.77
CA ARG A 623 13.86 15.81 -8.17
C ARG A 623 14.19 16.91 -7.17
N GLU A 624 13.20 17.69 -6.72
CA GLU A 624 13.37 18.74 -5.73
C GLU A 624 13.71 18.18 -4.35
N ALA A 625 13.03 17.12 -3.90
CA ALA A 625 13.36 16.43 -2.66
C ALA A 625 14.82 15.90 -2.66
N LEU A 626 15.26 15.29 -3.77
CA LEU A 626 16.63 14.81 -3.93
C LEU A 626 17.67 15.94 -3.93
N LEU A 627 17.36 17.08 -4.57
CA LEU A 627 18.24 18.26 -4.56
C LEU A 627 18.34 18.89 -3.17
N LYS A 628 17.23 19.00 -2.44
CA LYS A 628 17.20 19.48 -1.05
C LYS A 628 18.01 18.57 -0.13
N LEU A 629 17.88 17.25 -0.26
CA LEU A 629 18.68 16.28 0.49
C LEU A 629 20.18 16.37 0.16
N LYS A 630 20.57 16.66 -1.08
CA LYS A 630 21.97 16.93 -1.45
C LYS A 630 22.52 18.20 -0.79
N GLN A 631 21.73 19.28 -0.72
CA GLN A 631 22.15 20.54 -0.07
C GLN A 631 22.44 20.34 1.42
N THR A 632 21.65 19.51 2.12
CA THR A 632 21.85 19.22 3.56
C THR A 632 23.10 18.37 3.86
N ALA A 633 23.78 17.79 2.86
CA ALA A 633 24.80 16.76 3.08
C ALA A 633 26.22 17.28 3.45
N ASN A 634 26.38 18.59 3.70
CA ASN A 634 27.65 19.22 4.07
C ASN A 634 27.68 19.49 5.59
N PHE A 635 28.56 18.83 6.34
CA PHE A 635 28.62 18.85 7.81
C PHE A 635 30.03 18.56 8.37
#